data_AF-A0A7Y5XXH8-F1
#
_entry.id   AF-A0A7Y5XXH8-F1
#
_cell.length_a   1.000
_cell.length_b   1.000
_cell.length_c   1.000
_cell.angle_alpha   90.00
_cell.angle_beta   90.00
_cell.angle_gamma   90.00
#
_symmetry.space_group_name_H-M   'P 1'
#
loop_
_entity.id
_entity.type
_entity.pdbx_description
1 polymer ?
#
loop_
_entity_poly.entity_id
_entity_poly.type
_entity_poly.pdbx_seq_one_letter_code
_entity_poly.pdbx_strand_id
1 'polypeptide(L)'
;MHEPLRIELADQARAASLARELCLFHPEVVDVDGRAELRIELIAHHPERRVEEVLHRIDAWLARSGEEGVRVHLDGRAYTLQPAPER
;
A
#
# COMPACT_ATOMS: atom_id res chain seq x y z
N MET A 1 13.34 6.07 14.47
CA MET A 1 12.47 5.02 13.89
C MET A 1 11.76 5.67 12.72
N HIS A 2 11.77 5.05 11.55
CA HIS A 2 10.98 5.56 10.42
C HIS A 2 9.52 5.18 10.65
N GLU A 3 8.60 6.07 10.31
CA GLU A 3 7.18 5.72 10.31
C GLU A 3 6.94 4.62 9.25
N PRO A 4 6.03 3.66 9.52
CA PRO A 4 5.68 2.66 8.53
C PRO A 4 5.07 3.33 7.30
N LEU A 5 5.27 2.73 6.13
CA LEU A 5 4.46 3.03 4.97
C LEU A 5 3.02 2.58 5.27
N ARG A 6 2.05 3.47 5.12
CA ARG A 6 0.64 3.16 5.37
C ARG A 6 -0.18 3.28 4.10
N ILE A 7 -1.16 2.41 3.94
CA ILE A 7 -2.02 2.34 2.77
C ILE A 7 -3.46 2.32 3.26
N GLU A 8 -4.24 3.35 2.97
CA GLU A 8 -5.67 3.40 3.33
C GLU A 8 -6.51 2.69 2.28
N LEU A 9 -7.39 1.81 2.73
CA LEU A 9 -8.32 1.04 1.91
C LEU A 9 -9.74 1.17 2.45
N ALA A 10 -10.71 1.11 1.53
CA ALA A 10 -12.12 1.29 1.87
C ALA A 10 -12.65 0.23 2.84
N ASP A 11 -12.14 -1.01 2.74
CA ASP A 11 -12.62 -2.14 3.52
C ASP A 11 -11.55 -3.22 3.73
N GLN A 12 -11.85 -4.14 4.65
CA GLN A 12 -10.98 -5.25 5.03
C GLN A 12 -10.75 -6.26 3.90
N ALA A 13 -11.68 -6.41 2.94
CA ALA A 13 -11.54 -7.35 1.83
C ALA A 13 -10.50 -6.84 0.82
N ARG A 14 -10.53 -5.55 0.51
CA ARG A 14 -9.51 -4.87 -0.30
C ARG A 14 -8.14 -4.93 0.38
N ALA A 15 -8.09 -4.67 1.69
CA ALA A 15 -6.85 -4.78 2.43
C ALA A 15 -6.29 -6.20 2.44
N ALA A 16 -7.12 -7.23 2.63
CA ALA A 16 -6.68 -8.61 2.53
C ALA A 16 -6.18 -8.98 1.11
N SER A 17 -6.84 -8.45 0.07
CA SER A 17 -6.40 -8.62 -1.32
C SER A 17 -5.02 -8.03 -1.56
N LEU A 18 -4.81 -6.77 -1.17
CA LEU A 18 -3.52 -6.10 -1.34
C LEU A 18 -2.43 -6.70 -0.43
N ALA A 19 -2.76 -7.12 0.79
CA ALA A 19 -1.83 -7.77 1.71
C ALA A 19 -1.25 -9.07 1.11
N ARG A 20 -2.04 -9.81 0.32
CA ARG A 20 -1.56 -11.00 -0.39
C ARG A 20 -0.53 -10.66 -1.46
N GLU A 21 -0.72 -9.56 -2.17
CA GLU A 21 0.24 -9.07 -3.18
C GLU A 21 1.53 -8.55 -2.54
N LEU A 22 1.41 -7.98 -1.34
CA LEU A 22 2.51 -7.41 -0.57
C LEU A 22 3.11 -8.38 0.46
N CYS A 23 2.79 -9.68 0.42
CA CYS A 23 3.13 -10.62 1.50
C CYS A 23 4.63 -10.67 1.85
N LEU A 24 5.51 -10.49 0.87
CA LEU A 24 6.97 -10.45 1.06
C LEU A 24 7.45 -9.26 1.91
N PHE A 25 6.62 -8.23 2.03
CA PHE A 25 6.91 -7.05 2.84
C PHE A 25 6.40 -7.18 4.27
N HIS A 26 5.79 -8.31 4.63
CA HIS A 26 5.16 -8.59 5.93
C HIS A 26 4.15 -7.50 6.34
N PRO A 27 3.12 -7.27 5.52
CA PRO A 27 2.13 -6.24 5.79
C PRO A 27 1.29 -6.58 7.02
N GLU A 28 1.02 -5.57 7.84
CA GLU A 28 0.03 -5.64 8.92
C GLU A 28 -1.27 -4.96 8.47
N VAL A 29 -2.40 -5.62 8.65
CA VAL A 29 -3.73 -5.05 8.38
C VAL A 29 -4.32 -4.57 9.71
N VAL A 30 -4.69 -3.30 9.76
CA VAL A 30 -5.23 -2.62 10.95
C VAL A 30 -6.59 -2.03 10.60
N ASP A 31 -7.55 -2.12 11.52
CA ASP A 31 -8.83 -1.41 11.40
C ASP A 31 -8.71 -0.02 12.03
N VAL A 32 -9.09 1.02 11.29
CA VAL A 32 -9.04 2.42 11.72
C VAL A 32 -10.34 3.09 11.34
N ASP A 33 -11.19 3.37 12.34
CA ASP A 33 -12.46 4.09 12.19
C ASP A 33 -13.37 3.52 11.07
N GLY A 34 -13.42 2.18 10.94
CA GLY A 34 -14.23 1.49 9.93
C GLY A 34 -13.62 1.46 8.53
N ARG A 35 -12.37 1.89 8.38
CA ARG A 35 -11.52 1.68 7.19
C ARG A 35 -10.42 0.69 7.51
N ALA A 36 -9.85 0.08 6.48
CA ALA A 36 -8.68 -0.77 6.65
C ALA A 36 -7.41 0.02 6.31
N GLU A 37 -6.39 -0.11 7.14
CA GLU A 37 -5.05 0.45 6.91
C GLU A 37 -4.05 -0.70 6.81
N LEU A 38 -3.23 -0.68 5.76
CA LEU A 38 -2.14 -1.62 5.54
C LEU A 38 -0.82 -0.95 5.93
N ARG A 39 -0.07 -1.53 6.87
CA ARG A 39 1.19 -0.99 7.38
C ARG A 39 2.38 -1.86 6.98
N ILE A 40 3.44 -1.23 6.50
CA ILE A 40 4.68 -1.90 6.09
C ILE A 40 5.87 -1.18 6.71
N GLU A 41 6.65 -1.93 7.48
CA GLU A 41 7.91 -1.47 8.04
C GLU A 41 8.98 -1.31 6.95
N LEU A 42 9.65 -0.15 6.94
CA LEU A 42 10.67 0.22 5.96
C LEU A 42 12.11 0.01 6.46
N ILE A 43 12.30 -0.73 7.57
CA ILE A 43 13.57 -0.84 8.33
C ILE A 43 14.68 -1.66 7.60
N ALA A 44 14.62 -1.80 6.28
CA ALA A 44 15.60 -2.56 5.50
C ALA A 44 16.84 -1.72 5.13
N HIS A 45 17.93 -2.39 4.75
CA HIS A 45 19.20 -1.76 4.33
C HIS A 45 19.08 -0.80 3.12
N HIS A 46 17.93 -0.74 2.44
CA HIS A 46 17.63 0.18 1.34
C HIS A 46 16.14 0.58 1.34
N PRO A 47 15.73 1.59 2.14
CA PRO A 47 14.32 1.94 2.30
C PRO A 47 13.69 2.46 1.00
N GLU A 48 14.44 3.23 0.20
CA GLU A 48 13.97 3.79 -1.07
C GLU A 48 13.59 2.70 -2.07
N ARG A 49 14.47 1.71 -2.27
CA ARG A 49 14.20 0.55 -3.14
C ARG A 49 12.99 -0.25 -2.66
N ARG A 50 12.84 -0.41 -1.34
CA ARG A 50 11.68 -1.12 -0.77
C ARG A 50 10.38 -0.36 -1.03
N VAL A 51 10.39 0.97 -0.92
CA VAL A 51 9.25 1.82 -1.29
C VAL A 51 8.93 1.62 -2.78
N GLU A 52 9.90 1.73 -3.67
CA GLU A 52 9.69 1.52 -5.11
C GLU A 52 9.05 0.15 -5.40
N GLU A 53 9.56 -0.93 -4.78
CA GLU A 53 9.02 -2.28 -4.96
C GLU A 53 7.57 -2.39 -4.45
N VAL A 54 7.24 -1.75 -3.32
CA VAL A 54 5.86 -1.68 -2.82
C VAL A 54 4.95 -0.92 -3.79
N LEU A 55 5.38 0.23 -4.29
CA LEU A 55 4.61 1.04 -5.24
C LEU A 55 4.30 0.26 -6.52
N HIS A 56 5.29 -0.44 -7.10
CA HIS A 56 5.08 -1.28 -8.29
C HIS A 56 4.07 -2.41 -8.04
N ARG A 57 4.05 -2.98 -6.83
CA ARG A 57 3.09 -4.02 -6.47
C ARG A 57 1.68 -3.47 -6.28
N ILE A 58 1.56 -2.26 -5.73
CA ILE A 58 0.28 -1.55 -5.65
C ILE A 58 -0.26 -1.25 -7.05
N ASP A 59 0.58 -0.76 -7.97
CA ASP A 59 0.17 -0.51 -9.36
C ASP A 59 -0.34 -1.78 -10.05
N ALA A 60 0.39 -2.89 -9.91
CA ALA A 60 -0.02 -4.18 -10.46
C ALA A 60 -1.31 -4.73 -9.83
N TRP A 61 -1.59 -4.37 -8.58
CA TRP A 61 -2.85 -4.69 -7.91
C TRP A 61 -3.99 -3.81 -8.42
N LEU A 62 -3.80 -2.49 -8.50
CA LEU A 62 -4.78 -1.52 -9.01
C LEU A 62 -5.26 -1.89 -10.42
N ALA A 63 -4.34 -2.29 -11.30
CA ALA A 63 -4.66 -2.70 -12.66
C ALA A 63 -5.59 -3.93 -12.75
N ARG A 64 -5.65 -4.77 -11.70
CA ARG A 64 -6.47 -5.99 -11.65
C ARG A 64 -7.69 -5.88 -10.75
N SER A 65 -7.64 -5.02 -9.73
CA SER A 65 -8.71 -4.88 -8.73
C SER A 65 -9.87 -4.04 -9.24
N GLY A 66 -9.65 -3.20 -10.27
CA GLY A 66 -10.66 -2.25 -10.76
C GLY A 66 -10.84 -1.04 -9.84
N GLU A 67 -9.91 -0.84 -8.91
CA GLU A 67 -9.91 0.28 -7.98
C GLU A 67 -9.47 1.57 -8.68
N GLU A 68 -10.16 2.68 -8.42
CA GLU A 68 -9.83 3.99 -9.00
C GLU A 68 -8.54 4.59 -8.42
N GLY A 69 -8.11 4.08 -7.27
CA GLY A 69 -6.87 4.49 -6.62
C GLY A 69 -6.83 4.15 -5.15
N VAL A 70 -5.68 4.44 -4.54
CA VAL A 70 -5.38 4.12 -3.15
C VAL A 70 -4.53 5.22 -2.53
N ARG A 71 -4.79 5.55 -1.27
CA ARG A 71 -4.04 6.58 -0.55
C ARG A 71 -2.86 5.94 0.18
N VAL A 72 -1.65 6.44 -0.09
CA VAL A 72 -0.40 5.96 0.51
C VAL A 72 0.21 7.08 1.35
N HIS A 73 0.60 6.75 2.58
CA HIS A 73 1.26 7.64 3.50
C HIS A 73 2.71 7.22 3.64
N LEU A 74 3.61 8.15 3.36
CA LEU A 74 5.05 7.95 3.38
C LEU A 74 5.71 9.21 3.93
N ASP A 75 6.52 9.06 4.98
CA ASP A 75 7.31 10.14 5.59
C ASP A 75 6.48 11.41 5.91
N GLY A 76 5.38 11.22 6.65
CA GLY A 76 4.45 12.30 7.02
C GLY A 76 3.63 12.91 5.86
N ARG A 77 3.83 12.45 4.61
CA ARG A 77 3.11 12.92 3.43
C ARG A 77 2.11 11.89 2.95
N ALA A 78 1.06 12.35 2.28
CA ALA A 78 0.05 11.50 1.67
C ALA A 78 0.05 11.67 0.15
N TYR A 79 0.00 10.55 -0.55
CA TYR A 79 -0.01 10.42 -2.00
C TYR A 79 -1.24 9.62 -2.40
N THR A 80 -1.77 9.86 -3.59
CA THR A 80 -2.80 8.99 -4.18
C THR A 80 -2.20 8.31 -5.39
N LEU A 81 -2.15 6.98 -5.35
CA LEU A 81 -1.78 6.17 -6.50
C LEU A 81 -3.04 5.85 -7.28
N GLN A 82 -2.97 6.02 -8.59
CA GLN A 82 -4.06 5.76 -9.51
C GLN A 82 -3.57 4.73 -10.54
N PRO A 83 -4.43 3.85 -11.05
CA PRO A 83 -4.07 2.95 -12.13
C PRO A 83 -3.55 3.77 -13.31
N ALA A 84 -2.48 3.29 -13.94
CA ALA A 84 -1.95 3.91 -15.15
C ALA A 84 -3.05 3.94 -16.23
N PRO A 85 -3.19 5.03 -17.01
CA PRO A 85 -4.15 5.07 -18.08
C PRO A 85 -3.87 3.97 -19.11
N GLU A 86 -4.92 3.27 -19.55
CA GLU A 86 -4.85 2.34 -20.68
C GLU A 86 -4.34 3.12 -21.91
N ARG A 87 -3.23 2.68 -22.51
CA ARG A 87 -2.61 3.33 -23.68
C ARG A 87 -3.11 2.72 -24.98
#